data_AF-A0A9E6ZLA5-F1
#
_entry.id   AF-A0A9E6ZLA5-F1
#
_cell.length_a   1.000
_cell.length_b   1.000
_cell.length_c   1.000
_cell.angle_alpha   90.00
_cell.angle_beta   90.00
_cell.angle_gamma   90.00
#
_symmetry.space_group_name_H-M   'P 1'
#
loop_
_entity.id
_entity.type
_entity.pdbx_description
1 polymer ?
#
loop_
_entity_poly.entity_id
_entity_poly.type
_entity_poly.pdbx_seq_one_letter_code
_entity_poly.pdbx_strand_id
1 'polypeptide(L)'
;MNKNYFSFLVLLFLSFVGFAQADIDKEYFPVSYVGIPDRPIRDENKRTYDVKVEMPEAISDIISEVSVENLIQINGFIRNETTPFVNTSIQVSNLFIDAENMKITERRHRTITEDGGVDLKHSNKYYVYSFPYSINATYEINCSLYPAQKGFAKQEREFESTSFSTKGEAYNHYQSNIQLIKENITHSFLNFLIYTVNNILNNSYGYKAVNKKDYLWILDSKRNPFTEAHKKAISDVFFNMKQMRYNKPIEDIKKNTENVIKTFDSIANLIPAEKRRDRKVRYACFYNSAVLSYYIDEPQQSSIYAEKALKEEFNNKEATVLINKSEELDRLLKLNNIADRHMDILQDEKFNAVENEDASSTYAFLITTSQDTLVADLNWDDVPLIGTEVKVYLPDTNGNMALKIIPASDILELVIDENNIYVQKKFISYKDNPRAKEPGYYLVRKEFESNVISLYSFKEEEGVLFLPDQSTGHSTRSYKFIMGLKNELPRFSNGCPGVNALIKEGYYKNSLAGLRTFAEDVVSCE
;
A
#
# COMPACT_ATOMS: atom_id res chain seq x y z
N MET A 1 -69.76 -7.45 51.92
CA MET A 1 -69.72 -8.59 50.98
C MET A 1 -68.79 -8.22 49.82
N ASN A 2 -67.66 -8.92 49.71
CA ASN A 2 -66.99 -9.38 48.49
C ASN A 2 -67.05 -8.49 47.24
N LYS A 3 -65.92 -7.92 46.77
CA LYS A 3 -64.98 -8.46 45.73
C LYS A 3 -64.74 -7.26 44.76
N ASN A 4 -63.65 -7.00 44.05
CA ASN A 4 -62.47 -7.74 43.67
C ASN A 4 -61.43 -6.74 43.08
N TYR A 5 -60.17 -7.09 43.27
CA TYR A 5 -58.96 -6.76 42.51
C TYR A 5 -59.14 -6.10 41.13
N PHE A 6 -58.62 -4.89 40.99
CA PHE A 6 -58.30 -4.26 39.70
C PHE A 6 -56.87 -3.75 39.74
N SER A 7 -55.90 -4.67 39.73
CA SER A 7 -54.49 -4.35 39.51
C SER A 7 -53.77 -5.60 39.02
N PHE A 8 -53.92 -5.92 37.74
CA PHE A 8 -52.99 -6.80 36.99
C PHE A 8 -53.39 -6.82 35.50
N LEU A 9 -53.00 -5.81 34.71
CA LEU A 9 -52.86 -5.94 33.26
C LEU A 9 -52.12 -4.73 32.63
N VAL A 10 -50.82 -4.57 32.91
CA VAL A 10 -49.92 -3.64 32.16
C VAL A 10 -48.71 -4.42 31.61
N LEU A 11 -48.96 -5.65 31.14
CA LEU A 11 -47.93 -6.55 30.63
C LEU A 11 -48.46 -7.27 29.39
N LEU A 12 -48.52 -6.56 28.25
CA LEU A 12 -48.60 -7.13 26.88
C LEU A 12 -48.81 -6.03 25.81
N PHE A 13 -47.86 -5.11 25.69
CA PHE A 13 -47.67 -4.34 24.45
C PHE A 13 -46.17 -4.07 24.23
N LEU A 14 -45.36 -5.12 24.29
CA LEU A 14 -44.10 -5.16 23.53
C LEU A 14 -44.49 -5.42 22.08
N SER A 15 -44.80 -4.34 21.38
CA SER A 15 -45.01 -4.33 19.94
C SER A 15 -43.87 -5.09 19.28
N PHE A 16 -44.20 -6.13 18.53
CA PHE A 16 -43.30 -6.77 17.57
C PHE A 16 -42.86 -5.70 16.56
N VAL A 17 -41.80 -4.97 16.88
CA VAL A 17 -41.09 -4.14 15.90
C VAL A 17 -40.41 -5.13 14.99
N GLY A 18 -41.01 -5.39 13.83
CA GLY A 18 -40.35 -6.13 12.78
C GLY A 18 -39.06 -5.40 12.44
N PHE A 19 -37.92 -5.94 12.88
CA PHE A 19 -36.60 -5.42 12.52
C PHE A 19 -36.55 -5.25 11.00
N ALA A 20 -36.30 -4.03 10.50
CA ALA A 20 -36.07 -3.83 9.08
C ALA A 20 -34.71 -4.44 8.68
N GLN A 21 -34.35 -4.32 7.40
CA GLN A 21 -33.03 -4.70 6.86
C GLN A 21 -31.90 -4.26 7.80
N ALA A 22 -30.96 -5.18 8.08
CA ALA A 22 -29.76 -4.90 8.86
C ALA A 22 -28.60 -4.69 7.89
N ASP A 23 -28.24 -3.44 7.67
CA ASP A 23 -27.08 -3.02 6.91
C ASP A 23 -25.97 -2.67 7.90
N ILE A 24 -24.79 -3.22 7.64
CA ILE A 24 -23.59 -2.96 8.43
C ILE A 24 -22.49 -2.52 7.48
N ASP A 25 -21.73 -1.53 7.92
CA ASP A 25 -20.58 -0.99 7.20
C ASP A 25 -19.34 -1.05 8.08
N LYS A 26 -18.18 -0.74 7.51
CA LYS A 26 -16.90 -0.71 8.25
C LYS A 26 -16.61 0.72 8.68
N GLU A 27 -16.35 0.90 9.96
CA GLU A 27 -16.00 2.18 10.58
C GLU A 27 -14.61 2.08 11.21
N TYR A 28 -13.66 2.89 10.76
CA TYR A 28 -12.23 2.71 11.05
C TYR A 28 -11.72 3.57 12.21
N PHE A 29 -11.12 2.96 13.22
CA PHE A 29 -10.56 3.62 14.40
C PHE A 29 -9.03 3.42 14.49
N PRO A 30 -8.29 4.38 15.07
CA PRO A 30 -6.84 4.27 15.24
C PRO A 30 -6.47 3.38 16.44
N VAL A 31 -5.34 2.70 16.34
CA VAL A 31 -4.71 1.94 17.43
C VAL A 31 -3.20 2.15 17.43
N SER A 32 -2.57 2.07 18.62
CA SER A 32 -1.13 2.27 18.79
C SER A 32 -0.61 1.33 19.88
N TYR A 33 0.31 0.41 19.55
CA TYR A 33 0.84 -0.59 20.50
C TYR A 33 2.24 -1.05 20.06
N VAL A 34 2.96 -1.78 20.91
CA VAL A 34 4.24 -2.41 20.55
C VAL A 34 4.01 -3.81 19.99
N GLY A 35 4.44 -4.06 18.76
CA GLY A 35 4.60 -5.40 18.21
C GLY A 35 5.68 -6.14 19.00
N ILE A 36 5.35 -7.33 19.50
CA ILE A 36 6.21 -8.11 20.38
C ILE A 36 6.74 -9.36 19.66
N PRO A 37 8.01 -9.75 19.90
CA PRO A 37 8.68 -10.78 19.11
C PRO A 37 8.35 -12.21 19.56
N ASP A 38 8.56 -13.18 18.68
CA ASP A 38 8.39 -14.60 18.97
C ASP A 38 9.63 -15.29 19.57
N ARG A 39 10.79 -14.62 19.61
CA ARG A 39 12.03 -15.07 20.29
C ARG A 39 12.60 -13.95 21.17
N PRO A 40 11.89 -13.57 22.24
CA PRO A 40 12.21 -12.37 22.99
C PRO A 40 13.52 -12.43 23.77
N ILE A 41 14.37 -11.43 23.58
CA ILE A 41 15.50 -11.16 24.47
C ILE A 41 15.00 -10.24 25.59
N ARG A 42 14.56 -10.88 26.68
CA ARG A 42 13.88 -10.19 27.79
C ARG A 42 14.79 -9.24 28.56
N ASP A 43 16.05 -9.61 28.73
CA ASP A 43 17.08 -8.77 29.37
C ASP A 43 17.48 -7.64 28.42
N GLU A 44 17.06 -6.43 28.76
CA GLU A 44 17.27 -5.23 27.94
C GLU A 44 18.75 -4.95 27.67
N ASN A 45 19.65 -5.26 28.61
CA ASN A 45 21.10 -5.07 28.43
C ASN A 45 21.70 -6.00 27.36
N LYS A 46 20.97 -7.07 27.01
CA LYS A 46 21.34 -8.01 25.94
C LYS A 46 20.67 -7.67 24.62
N ARG A 47 19.85 -6.61 24.54
CA ARG A 47 19.25 -6.16 23.28
C ARG A 47 20.25 -5.36 22.46
N THR A 48 21.32 -6.05 22.06
CA THR A 48 22.35 -5.51 21.18
C THR A 48 22.48 -6.36 19.93
N TYR A 49 22.80 -5.73 18.81
CA TYR A 49 22.93 -6.42 17.53
C TYR A 49 24.05 -5.88 16.68
N ASP A 50 24.45 -6.68 15.69
CA ASP A 50 25.29 -6.23 14.58
C ASP A 50 24.91 -6.97 13.30
N VAL A 51 25.19 -6.32 12.18
CA VAL A 51 24.98 -6.82 10.83
C VAL A 51 26.29 -6.71 10.08
N LYS A 52 26.70 -7.79 9.42
CA LYS A 52 27.83 -7.84 8.52
C LYS A 52 27.37 -8.29 7.14
N VAL A 53 27.66 -7.47 6.14
CA VAL A 53 27.34 -7.76 4.75
C VAL A 53 28.65 -7.99 4.00
N GLU A 54 28.70 -9.04 3.19
CA GLU A 54 29.79 -9.32 2.25
C GLU A 54 29.22 -9.30 0.84
N MET A 55 29.80 -8.49 -0.05
CA MET A 55 29.36 -8.35 -1.44
C MET A 55 30.53 -8.50 -2.40
N PRO A 56 30.30 -8.96 -3.65
CA PRO A 56 31.31 -8.91 -4.69
C PRO A 56 31.62 -7.46 -5.11
N GLU A 57 32.84 -7.23 -5.60
CA GLU A 57 33.34 -5.91 -6.04
C GLU A 57 32.37 -5.18 -6.98
N ALA A 58 31.82 -5.92 -7.95
CA ALA A 58 30.86 -5.37 -8.93
C ALA A 58 29.55 -4.84 -8.31
N ILE A 59 29.21 -5.24 -7.08
CA ILE A 59 28.07 -4.73 -6.32
C ILE A 59 28.53 -3.65 -5.33
N SER A 60 29.67 -3.86 -4.65
CA SER A 60 30.21 -2.90 -3.69
C SER A 60 30.59 -1.55 -4.33
N ASP A 61 30.94 -1.55 -5.61
CA ASP A 61 31.20 -0.32 -6.40
C ASP A 61 29.93 0.52 -6.62
N ILE A 62 28.75 -0.12 -6.58
CA ILE A 62 27.45 0.54 -6.76
C ILE A 62 26.93 1.06 -5.41
N ILE A 63 27.05 0.24 -4.37
CA ILE A 63 26.59 0.55 -3.01
C ILE A 63 27.50 -0.14 -1.98
N SER A 64 27.95 0.61 -0.97
CA SER A 64 28.85 0.07 0.04
C SER A 64 28.18 -0.96 0.96
N GLU A 65 28.93 -1.94 1.48
CA GLU A 65 28.41 -2.88 2.48
C GLU A 65 27.83 -2.14 3.70
N VAL A 66 28.54 -1.10 4.16
CA VAL A 66 28.17 -0.30 5.32
C VAL A 66 26.80 0.38 5.11
N SER A 67 26.51 0.84 3.90
CA SER A 67 25.20 1.42 3.56
C SER A 67 24.08 0.38 3.76
N VAL A 68 24.28 -0.85 3.28
CA VAL A 68 23.30 -1.94 3.43
C VAL A 68 23.16 -2.34 4.90
N GLU A 69 24.28 -2.49 5.61
CA GLU A 69 24.30 -2.82 7.04
C GLU A 69 23.50 -1.83 7.89
N ASN A 70 23.64 -0.53 7.62
CA ASN A 70 22.94 0.53 8.35
C ASN A 70 21.42 0.55 8.15
N LEU A 71 20.94 -0.02 7.04
CA LEU A 71 19.52 -0.13 6.72
C LEU A 71 18.86 -1.36 7.35
N ILE A 72 19.65 -2.28 7.92
CA ILE A 72 19.14 -3.47 8.60
C ILE A 72 19.15 -3.24 10.12
N GLN A 73 17.98 -3.29 10.73
CA GLN A 73 17.75 -2.84 12.10
C GLN A 73 16.83 -3.78 12.87
N ILE A 74 17.01 -3.79 14.20
CA ILE A 74 16.11 -4.46 15.14
C ILE A 74 15.52 -3.41 16.06
N ASN A 75 14.22 -3.15 15.96
CA ASN A 75 13.53 -2.18 16.81
C ASN A 75 13.64 -2.61 18.29
N GLY A 76 13.95 -1.68 19.19
CA GLY A 76 14.17 -1.98 20.61
C GLY A 76 15.55 -2.53 20.95
N PHE A 77 16.52 -2.43 20.04
CA PHE A 77 17.90 -2.87 20.23
C PHE A 77 18.89 -1.74 19.88
N ILE A 78 20.10 -1.84 20.42
CA ILE A 78 21.21 -0.91 20.17
C ILE A 78 22.31 -1.61 19.37
N ARG A 79 22.88 -0.96 18.36
CA ARG A 79 23.97 -1.56 17.59
C ARG A 79 25.26 -1.63 18.42
N ASN A 80 25.90 -2.81 18.44
CA ASN A 80 27.19 -3.05 19.09
C ASN A 80 28.05 -3.99 18.23
N GLU A 81 29.03 -3.44 17.52
CA GLU A 81 29.90 -4.18 16.60
C GLU A 81 30.93 -5.09 17.30
N THR A 82 31.22 -4.85 18.59
CA THR A 82 32.29 -5.60 19.29
C THR A 82 31.76 -6.87 19.93
N THR A 83 30.63 -6.79 20.61
CA THR A 83 30.02 -7.91 21.33
C THR A 83 28.50 -7.89 21.17
N PRO A 84 27.99 -8.05 19.94
CA PRO A 84 26.55 -8.11 19.70
C PRO A 84 25.97 -9.39 20.30
N PHE A 85 24.76 -9.30 20.85
CA PHE A 85 24.04 -10.48 21.29
C PHE A 85 23.32 -11.20 20.14
N VAL A 86 22.85 -10.41 19.16
CA VAL A 86 22.31 -10.90 17.88
C VAL A 86 23.27 -10.51 16.76
N ASN A 87 23.88 -11.50 16.11
CA ASN A 87 24.79 -11.28 15.00
C ASN A 87 24.13 -11.75 13.70
N THR A 88 24.10 -10.89 12.68
CA THR A 88 23.57 -11.21 11.36
C THR A 88 24.70 -11.16 10.34
N SER A 89 24.97 -12.25 9.64
CA SER A 89 25.87 -12.29 8.49
C SER A 89 25.09 -12.48 7.21
N ILE A 90 25.44 -11.72 6.17
CA ILE A 90 24.78 -11.72 4.87
C ILE A 90 25.85 -11.82 3.78
N GLN A 91 25.67 -12.76 2.85
CA GLN A 91 26.56 -12.93 1.71
C GLN A 91 25.77 -12.78 0.42
N VAL A 92 26.09 -11.76 -0.37
CA VAL A 92 25.44 -11.47 -1.64
C VAL A 92 26.22 -12.13 -2.78
N SER A 93 25.51 -12.73 -3.73
CA SER A 93 26.11 -13.30 -4.94
C SER A 93 26.28 -12.25 -6.03
N ASN A 94 27.11 -12.54 -7.03
CA ASN A 94 27.14 -11.73 -8.24
C ASN A 94 25.77 -11.70 -8.94
N LEU A 95 25.48 -10.57 -9.60
CA LEU A 95 24.40 -10.47 -10.58
C LEU A 95 24.79 -11.26 -11.84
N PHE A 96 23.97 -12.24 -12.19
CA PHE A 96 24.08 -12.97 -13.44
C PHE A 96 23.04 -12.45 -14.43
N ILE A 97 23.48 -11.95 -15.58
CA ILE A 97 22.63 -11.60 -16.73
C ILE A 97 22.95 -12.57 -17.85
N ASP A 98 21.93 -13.24 -18.35
CA ASP A 98 22.05 -14.14 -19.51
C ASP A 98 21.92 -13.32 -20.80
N ALA A 99 23.01 -12.62 -21.15
CA ALA A 99 23.05 -11.78 -22.33
C ALA A 99 22.93 -12.56 -23.65
N GLU A 100 23.31 -13.85 -23.65
CA GLU A 100 23.20 -14.72 -24.82
C GLU A 100 21.73 -15.03 -25.16
N ASN A 101 20.88 -15.10 -24.13
CA ASN A 101 19.44 -15.26 -24.27
C ASN A 101 18.66 -13.93 -24.36
N MET A 102 19.35 -12.81 -24.57
CA MET A 102 18.68 -11.54 -24.85
C MET A 102 17.87 -11.64 -26.15
N LYS A 103 16.58 -11.30 -26.08
CA LYS A 103 15.66 -11.35 -27.22
C LYS A 103 15.10 -9.96 -27.47
N ILE A 104 14.94 -9.60 -28.74
CA ILE A 104 14.10 -8.47 -29.12
C ILE A 104 12.85 -9.03 -29.78
N THR A 105 11.73 -8.86 -29.10
CA THR A 105 10.44 -9.43 -29.50
C THR A 105 9.60 -8.35 -30.17
N GLU A 106 9.11 -8.64 -31.40
CA GLU A 106 8.04 -7.85 -32.01
C GLU A 106 6.75 -8.17 -31.26
N ARG A 107 6.15 -7.17 -30.64
CA ARG A 107 4.81 -7.25 -30.08
C ARG A 107 3.85 -6.45 -30.94
N ARG A 108 2.61 -6.90 -30.93
CA ARG A 108 1.49 -6.26 -31.63
C ARG A 108 0.40 -6.02 -30.63
N HIS A 109 -0.14 -4.81 -30.62
CA HIS A 109 -1.42 -4.60 -29.98
C HIS A 109 -2.48 -5.39 -30.78
N ARG A 110 -3.25 -6.25 -30.12
CA ARG A 110 -4.37 -6.95 -30.77
C ARG A 110 -5.59 -6.04 -30.71
N THR A 111 -6.06 -5.57 -31.85
CA THR A 111 -7.36 -4.91 -31.95
C THR A 111 -8.41 -6.00 -32.14
N ILE A 112 -9.33 -6.14 -31.17
CA ILE A 112 -10.46 -7.08 -31.24
C ILE A 112 -11.63 -6.34 -31.90
N THR A 113 -12.19 -6.91 -32.96
CA THR A 113 -13.37 -6.36 -33.64
C THR A 113 -14.65 -6.64 -32.83
N GLU A 114 -15.72 -5.86 -33.06
CA GLU A 114 -17.00 -5.98 -32.31
C GLU A 114 -17.64 -7.38 -32.35
N ASP A 115 -17.30 -8.19 -33.35
CA ASP A 115 -17.72 -9.59 -33.54
C ASP A 115 -16.76 -10.62 -32.91
N GLY A 116 -15.74 -10.18 -32.16
CA GLY A 116 -14.77 -11.03 -31.46
C GLY A 116 -13.64 -11.57 -32.35
N GLY A 117 -13.52 -11.06 -33.58
CA GLY A 117 -12.39 -11.33 -34.48
C GLY A 117 -11.13 -10.52 -34.11
N VAL A 118 -9.97 -10.93 -34.61
CA VAL A 118 -8.71 -10.19 -34.45
C VAL A 118 -8.44 -9.43 -35.75
N ASP A 119 -8.46 -8.10 -35.73
CA ASP A 119 -8.06 -7.29 -36.89
C ASP A 119 -6.54 -7.14 -36.93
N LEU A 120 -5.91 -7.84 -37.88
CA LEU A 120 -4.47 -7.82 -38.10
C LEU A 120 -4.01 -6.64 -38.97
N LYS A 121 -4.92 -5.83 -39.55
CA LYS A 121 -4.55 -4.71 -40.44
C LYS A 121 -4.17 -3.41 -39.72
N HIS A 122 -4.60 -3.21 -38.47
CA HIS A 122 -4.38 -1.98 -37.68
C HIS A 122 -3.51 -2.21 -36.42
N SER A 123 -2.73 -3.31 -36.37
CA SER A 123 -1.90 -3.60 -35.20
C SER A 123 -0.62 -2.75 -35.18
N ASN A 124 -0.51 -1.80 -34.26
CA ASN A 124 0.76 -1.10 -34.01
C ASN A 124 1.84 -2.07 -33.55
N LYS A 125 2.95 -2.08 -34.28
CA LYS A 125 4.13 -2.88 -33.95
C LYS A 125 5.03 -2.08 -33.02
N TYR A 126 5.46 -2.72 -31.96
CA TYR A 126 6.50 -2.20 -31.09
C TYR A 126 7.47 -3.31 -30.72
N TYR A 127 8.67 -2.92 -30.34
CA TYR A 127 9.76 -3.83 -30.01
C TYR A 127 10.12 -3.67 -28.54
N VAL A 128 10.25 -4.78 -27.83
CA VAL A 128 10.79 -4.82 -26.47
C VAL A 128 11.98 -5.76 -26.47
N TYR A 129 13.03 -5.42 -25.72
CA TYR A 129 14.08 -6.38 -25.42
C TYR A 129 13.85 -6.99 -24.05
N SER A 130 14.16 -8.27 -23.92
CA SER A 130 14.09 -8.99 -22.66
C SER A 130 15.30 -9.89 -22.48
N PHE A 131 15.68 -10.15 -21.24
CA PHE A 131 16.71 -11.13 -20.91
C PHE A 131 16.49 -11.73 -19.52
N PRO A 132 16.89 -12.98 -19.28
CA PRO A 132 16.88 -13.56 -17.94
C PRO A 132 18.00 -12.96 -17.09
N TYR A 133 17.71 -12.76 -15.81
CA TYR A 133 18.73 -12.47 -14.80
C TYR A 133 18.48 -13.23 -13.50
N SER A 134 19.55 -13.42 -12.73
CA SER A 134 19.46 -13.94 -11.37
C SER A 134 20.46 -13.29 -10.44
N ILE A 135 20.03 -13.05 -9.21
CA ILE A 135 20.85 -12.58 -8.10
C ILE A 135 20.28 -13.17 -6.81
N ASN A 136 21.16 -13.51 -5.88
CA ASN A 136 20.77 -14.10 -4.61
C ASN A 136 21.67 -13.64 -3.47
N ALA A 137 21.23 -13.94 -2.25
CA ALA A 137 21.99 -13.75 -1.04
C ALA A 137 21.64 -14.86 -0.04
N THR A 138 22.59 -15.25 0.78
CA THR A 138 22.36 -16.07 1.96
C THR A 138 22.47 -15.20 3.21
N TYR A 139 21.73 -15.54 4.24
CA TYR A 139 21.85 -14.89 5.54
C TYR A 139 21.83 -15.89 6.67
N GLU A 140 22.57 -15.59 7.73
CA GLU A 140 22.60 -16.35 8.97
C GLU A 140 22.47 -15.39 10.16
N ILE A 141 21.49 -15.66 11.02
CA ILE A 141 21.21 -14.88 12.22
C ILE A 141 21.52 -15.76 13.43
N ASN A 142 22.54 -15.36 14.18
CA ASN A 142 23.03 -16.03 15.36
C ASN A 142 22.61 -15.27 16.62
N CYS A 143 22.02 -15.98 17.57
CA CYS A 143 21.69 -15.47 18.91
C CYS A 143 21.94 -16.60 19.90
N SER A 144 22.68 -16.36 20.98
CA SER A 144 23.07 -17.43 21.90
C SER A 144 21.91 -18.11 22.64
N LEU A 145 20.72 -17.50 22.64
CA LEU A 145 19.52 -18.04 23.29
C LEU A 145 18.69 -18.96 22.40
N TYR A 146 18.88 -18.92 21.08
CA TYR A 146 18.02 -19.58 20.12
C TYR A 146 18.83 -20.26 19.02
N PRO A 147 18.30 -21.32 18.38
CA PRO A 147 18.95 -21.89 17.21
C PRO A 147 19.17 -20.84 16.12
N ALA A 148 20.33 -20.92 15.47
CA ALA A 148 20.68 -20.05 14.35
C ALA A 148 19.62 -20.13 13.25
N GLN A 149 19.23 -18.97 12.71
CA GLN A 149 18.30 -18.89 11.59
C GLN A 149 19.09 -18.73 10.31
N LYS A 150 18.88 -19.64 9.35
CA LYS A 150 19.54 -19.59 8.05
C LYS A 150 18.48 -19.46 6.97
N GLY A 151 18.76 -18.64 5.97
CA GLY A 151 17.87 -18.48 4.84
C GLY A 151 18.58 -17.92 3.63
N PHE A 152 17.79 -17.72 2.57
CA PHE A 152 18.27 -17.15 1.32
C PHE A 152 17.22 -16.20 0.76
N ALA A 153 17.68 -15.17 0.08
CA ALA A 153 16.88 -14.26 -0.74
C ALA A 153 17.29 -14.48 -2.19
N LYS A 154 16.32 -14.65 -3.10
CA LYS A 154 16.61 -14.89 -4.52
C LYS A 154 15.64 -14.13 -5.40
N GLN A 155 16.17 -13.45 -6.41
CA GLN A 155 15.42 -12.96 -7.55
C GLN A 155 15.93 -13.66 -8.81
N GLU A 156 15.03 -14.33 -9.50
CA GLU A 156 15.25 -14.93 -10.81
C GLU A 156 14.05 -14.52 -11.66
N ARG A 157 14.28 -13.62 -12.62
CA ARG A 157 13.23 -12.95 -13.38
C ARG A 157 13.70 -12.70 -14.80
N GLU A 158 12.73 -12.44 -15.67
CA GLU A 158 12.99 -11.84 -16.98
C GLU A 158 12.95 -10.31 -16.81
N PHE A 159 14.01 -9.62 -17.20
CA PHE A 159 13.96 -8.17 -17.40
C PHE A 159 13.26 -7.89 -18.72
N GLU A 160 12.37 -6.91 -18.77
CA GLU A 160 11.75 -6.42 -20.00
C GLU A 160 11.87 -4.90 -20.07
N SER A 161 12.22 -4.41 -21.26
CA SER A 161 12.34 -2.98 -21.52
C SER A 161 10.98 -2.33 -21.77
N THR A 162 10.98 -0.99 -21.78
CA THR A 162 9.92 -0.22 -22.43
C THR A 162 9.84 -0.52 -23.93
N SER A 163 8.73 -0.08 -24.56
CA SER A 163 8.49 -0.29 -25.98
C SER A 163 9.24 0.70 -26.87
N PHE A 164 9.84 0.20 -27.95
CA PHE A 164 10.54 0.99 -28.96
C PHE A 164 9.87 0.87 -30.33
N SER A 165 10.03 1.90 -31.17
CA SER A 165 9.44 1.94 -32.52
C SER A 165 10.18 1.02 -33.49
N THR A 166 11.47 0.78 -33.28
CA THR A 166 12.26 -0.13 -34.11
C THR A 166 13.10 -1.13 -33.31
N LYS A 167 13.43 -2.26 -33.94
CA LYS A 167 14.37 -3.25 -33.38
C LYS A 167 15.76 -2.66 -33.15
N GLY A 168 16.19 -1.74 -34.02
CA GLY A 168 17.49 -1.08 -33.92
C GLY A 168 17.58 -0.15 -32.70
N GLU A 169 16.52 0.63 -32.44
CA GLU A 169 16.41 1.47 -31.25
C GLU A 169 16.45 0.64 -29.97
N ALA A 170 15.68 -0.46 -29.91
CA ALA A 170 15.69 -1.38 -28.77
C ALA A 170 17.09 -1.93 -28.49
N TYR A 171 17.82 -2.36 -29.53
CA TYR A 171 19.19 -2.87 -29.38
C TYR A 171 20.17 -1.79 -28.92
N ASN A 172 20.12 -0.61 -29.54
CA ASN A 172 21.00 0.51 -29.20
C ASN A 172 20.76 0.98 -27.75
N HIS A 173 19.51 1.01 -27.32
CA HIS A 173 19.17 1.32 -25.93
C HIS A 173 19.78 0.30 -24.97
N TYR A 174 19.61 -1.00 -25.22
CA TYR A 174 20.23 -2.05 -24.39
C TYR A 174 21.75 -1.87 -24.29
N GLN A 175 22.45 -1.73 -25.42
CA GLN A 175 23.92 -1.58 -25.44
C GLN A 175 24.39 -0.34 -24.68
N SER A 176 23.68 0.77 -24.82
CA SER A 176 24.07 2.05 -24.21
C SER A 176 23.75 2.13 -22.71
N ASN A 177 22.80 1.33 -22.22
CA ASN A 177 22.25 1.45 -20.86
C ASN A 177 22.45 0.20 -19.99
N ILE A 178 23.14 -0.85 -20.48
CA ILE A 178 23.28 -2.11 -19.74
C ILE A 178 23.90 -1.94 -18.34
N GLN A 179 24.79 -0.96 -18.15
CA GLN A 179 25.38 -0.68 -16.84
C GLN A 179 24.35 -0.12 -15.86
N LEU A 180 23.56 0.87 -16.28
CA LEU A 180 22.44 1.38 -15.51
C LEU A 180 21.43 0.27 -15.21
N ILE A 181 21.06 -0.55 -16.20
CA ILE A 181 20.12 -1.65 -15.98
C ILE A 181 20.62 -2.64 -14.90
N LYS A 182 21.92 -2.93 -14.87
CA LYS A 182 22.54 -3.75 -13.81
C LYS A 182 22.42 -3.09 -12.45
N GLU A 183 22.74 -1.80 -12.35
CA GLU A 183 22.61 -1.03 -11.11
C GLU A 183 21.17 -1.10 -10.57
N ASN A 184 20.19 -0.97 -11.45
CA ASN A 184 18.75 -0.99 -11.10
C ASN A 184 18.32 -2.34 -10.54
N ILE A 185 18.75 -3.42 -11.20
CA ILE A 185 18.48 -4.78 -10.76
C ILE A 185 19.13 -5.02 -9.39
N THR A 186 20.40 -4.61 -9.23
CA THR A 186 21.14 -4.74 -7.98
C THR A 186 20.46 -3.99 -6.84
N HIS A 187 20.12 -2.72 -7.05
CA HIS A 187 19.38 -1.91 -6.09
C HIS A 187 18.04 -2.56 -5.70
N SER A 188 17.21 -2.92 -6.68
CA SER A 188 15.93 -3.59 -6.45
C SER A 188 16.09 -4.87 -5.60
N PHE A 189 17.12 -5.67 -5.88
CA PHE A 189 17.43 -6.86 -5.10
C PHE A 189 17.85 -6.52 -3.67
N LEU A 190 18.71 -5.53 -3.46
CA LEU A 190 19.18 -5.13 -2.13
C LEU A 190 18.05 -4.58 -1.27
N ASN A 191 17.11 -3.79 -1.82
CA ASN A 191 15.92 -3.37 -1.07
C ASN A 191 15.05 -4.56 -0.66
N PHE A 192 14.85 -5.51 -1.57
CA PHE A 192 14.15 -6.74 -1.26
C PHE A 192 14.85 -7.54 -0.15
N LEU A 193 16.18 -7.65 -0.18
CA LEU A 193 17.00 -8.29 0.83
C LEU A 193 16.88 -7.59 2.18
N ILE A 194 17.09 -6.27 2.23
CA ILE A 194 16.96 -5.44 3.43
C ILE A 194 15.58 -5.61 4.05
N TYR A 195 14.51 -5.47 3.25
CA TYR A 195 13.14 -5.67 3.70
C TYR A 195 12.92 -7.07 4.28
N THR A 196 13.44 -8.10 3.61
CA THR A 196 13.31 -9.50 4.05
C THR A 196 14.00 -9.72 5.39
N VAL A 197 15.25 -9.30 5.52
CA VAL A 197 16.05 -9.49 6.74
C VAL A 197 15.47 -8.66 7.89
N ASN A 198 15.07 -7.41 7.64
CA ASN A 198 14.41 -6.57 8.64
C ASN A 198 13.14 -7.22 9.18
N ASN A 199 12.29 -7.77 8.32
CA ASN A 199 11.07 -8.45 8.77
C ASN A 199 11.40 -9.67 9.61
N ILE A 200 12.37 -10.48 9.21
CA ILE A 200 12.77 -11.67 9.97
C ILE A 200 13.31 -11.27 11.34
N LEU A 201 14.23 -10.30 11.38
CA LEU A 201 14.81 -9.81 12.62
C LEU A 201 13.78 -9.18 13.55
N ASN A 202 12.89 -8.34 13.04
CA ASN A 202 11.90 -7.65 13.86
C ASN A 202 10.76 -8.57 14.31
N ASN A 203 10.34 -9.54 13.49
CA ASN A 203 9.40 -10.56 13.94
C ASN A 203 10.03 -11.50 14.98
N SER A 204 11.32 -11.83 14.80
CA SER A 204 12.04 -12.74 15.70
C SER A 204 12.39 -12.10 17.03
N TYR A 205 12.90 -10.86 17.02
CA TYR A 205 13.55 -10.25 18.18
C TYR A 205 13.04 -8.84 18.49
N GLY A 206 12.53 -8.12 17.49
CA GLY A 206 12.25 -6.69 17.61
C GLY A 206 10.99 -6.33 18.39
N TYR A 207 11.03 -5.16 19.01
CA TYR A 207 9.93 -4.48 19.69
C TYR A 207 9.54 -3.25 18.86
N LYS A 208 8.61 -3.40 17.91
CA LYS A 208 8.28 -2.35 16.93
C LYS A 208 7.08 -1.53 17.38
N ALA A 209 7.17 -0.20 17.34
CA ALA A 209 5.98 0.65 17.49
C ALA A 209 5.04 0.44 16.30
N VAL A 210 3.78 0.09 16.56
CA VAL A 210 2.75 -0.12 15.54
C VAL A 210 1.72 0.98 15.68
N ASN A 211 1.49 1.73 14.59
CA ASN A 211 0.40 2.68 14.47
C ASN A 211 -0.40 2.34 13.22
N LYS A 212 -1.69 2.03 13.37
CA LYS A 212 -2.54 1.68 12.24
C LYS A 212 -4.01 2.00 12.51
N LYS A 213 -4.83 1.83 11.48
CA LYS A 213 -6.29 1.82 11.61
C LYS A 213 -6.79 0.39 11.51
N ASP A 214 -7.77 0.05 12.33
CA ASP A 214 -8.59 -1.15 12.16
C ASP A 214 -10.07 -0.74 12.12
N TYR A 215 -10.98 -1.66 11.90
CA TYR A 215 -12.40 -1.34 11.77
C TYR A 215 -13.29 -2.09 12.76
N LEU A 216 -14.44 -1.48 13.03
CA LEU A 216 -15.59 -2.11 13.64
C LEU A 216 -16.72 -2.17 12.62
N TRP A 217 -17.62 -3.14 12.78
CA TRP A 217 -18.88 -3.17 12.03
C TRP A 217 -19.87 -2.19 12.65
N ILE A 218 -20.33 -1.18 11.91
CA ILE A 218 -21.33 -0.21 12.36
C ILE A 218 -22.70 -0.54 11.78
N LEU A 219 -23.77 -0.46 12.59
CA LEU A 219 -25.15 -0.56 12.09
C LEU A 219 -25.56 0.74 11.41
N ASP A 220 -26.03 0.69 10.17
CA ASP A 220 -26.58 1.86 9.46
C ASP A 220 -28.11 1.83 9.27
N SER A 221 -28.77 0.88 9.90
CA SER A 221 -30.22 0.70 9.74
C SER A 221 -31.02 1.63 10.64
N LYS A 222 -31.50 2.77 10.12
CA LYS A 222 -32.32 3.75 10.87
C LYS A 222 -33.57 3.19 11.57
N ARG A 223 -34.07 2.04 11.13
CA ARG A 223 -35.29 1.39 11.70
C ARG A 223 -34.99 0.30 12.73
N ASN A 224 -33.72 0.00 13.01
CA ASN A 224 -33.37 -0.97 14.05
C ASN A 224 -33.30 -0.23 15.42
N PRO A 225 -34.02 -0.70 16.45
CA PRO A 225 -34.06 -0.03 17.76
C PRO A 225 -32.70 0.06 18.46
N PHE A 226 -31.72 -0.77 18.05
CA PHE A 226 -30.37 -0.77 18.63
C PHE A 226 -29.38 0.14 17.90
N THR A 227 -29.76 0.74 16.77
CA THR A 227 -28.84 1.54 15.93
C THR A 227 -28.23 2.71 16.70
N GLU A 228 -29.02 3.50 17.42
CA GLU A 228 -28.51 4.65 18.16
C GLU A 228 -27.56 4.24 19.29
N ALA A 229 -27.92 3.21 20.07
CA ALA A 229 -27.07 2.69 21.13
C ALA A 229 -25.75 2.14 20.56
N HIS A 230 -25.81 1.43 19.43
CA HIS A 230 -24.65 0.87 18.75
C HIS A 230 -23.75 1.96 18.16
N LYS A 231 -24.30 2.99 17.51
CA LYS A 231 -23.53 4.13 16.98
C LYS A 231 -22.88 4.92 18.10
N LYS A 232 -23.59 5.12 19.23
CA LYS A 232 -23.01 5.73 20.42
C LYS A 232 -21.85 4.91 20.98
N ALA A 233 -22.02 3.60 21.13
CA ALA A 233 -20.96 2.70 21.59
C ALA A 233 -19.71 2.81 20.72
N ILE A 234 -19.86 2.83 19.40
CA ILE A 234 -18.75 3.07 18.46
C ILE A 234 -18.12 4.44 18.69
N SER A 235 -18.90 5.52 18.79
CA SER A 235 -18.35 6.86 19.06
C SER A 235 -17.51 6.90 20.34
N ASP A 236 -17.91 6.16 21.38
CA ASP A 236 -17.16 6.06 22.63
C ASP A 236 -15.84 5.29 22.41
N VAL A 237 -15.81 4.25 21.55
CA VAL A 237 -14.54 3.60 21.12
C VAL A 237 -13.60 4.61 20.50
N PHE A 238 -14.08 5.39 19.53
CA PHE A 238 -13.24 6.37 18.83
C PHE A 238 -12.59 7.36 19.78
N PHE A 239 -13.36 7.85 20.75
CA PHE A 239 -12.85 8.76 21.77
C PHE A 239 -11.75 8.11 22.61
N ASN A 240 -11.96 6.87 23.06
CA ASN A 240 -11.00 6.14 23.90
C ASN A 240 -9.73 5.75 23.13
N MET A 241 -9.88 5.11 21.97
CA MET A 241 -8.77 4.54 21.20
C MET A 241 -7.88 5.60 20.56
N LYS A 242 -8.40 6.81 20.29
CA LYS A 242 -7.59 7.94 19.81
C LYS A 242 -6.51 8.38 20.81
N GLN A 243 -6.70 8.10 22.10
CA GLN A 243 -5.72 8.43 23.14
C GLN A 243 -4.64 7.35 23.30
N MET A 244 -4.82 6.19 22.69
CA MET A 244 -3.90 5.08 22.79
C MET A 244 -2.53 5.47 22.21
N ARG A 245 -1.46 5.20 22.96
CA ARG A 245 -0.07 5.36 22.54
C ARG A 245 0.69 4.11 22.94
N TYR A 246 1.58 3.65 22.05
CA TYR A 246 2.34 2.43 22.29
C TYR A 246 3.23 2.49 23.54
N ASN A 247 3.67 3.67 23.96
CA ASN A 247 4.58 3.88 25.09
C ASN A 247 3.89 4.54 26.30
N LYS A 248 2.57 4.40 26.42
CA LYS A 248 1.81 4.92 27.58
C LYS A 248 0.93 3.83 28.16
N PRO A 249 0.76 3.79 29.50
CA PRO A 249 -0.15 2.86 30.14
C PRO A 249 -1.59 2.99 29.60
N ILE A 250 -2.33 1.89 29.60
CA ILE A 250 -3.67 1.80 28.99
C ILE A 250 -4.81 1.51 29.96
N GLU A 251 -4.59 1.54 31.27
CA GLU A 251 -5.59 1.12 32.28
C GLU A 251 -6.93 1.86 32.13
N ASP A 252 -6.88 3.18 31.92
CA ASP A 252 -8.08 3.99 31.70
C ASP A 252 -8.77 3.66 30.38
N ILE A 253 -7.99 3.46 29.31
CA ILE A 253 -8.50 3.08 27.99
C ILE A 253 -9.16 1.70 28.06
N LYS A 254 -8.51 0.74 28.71
CA LYS A 254 -8.99 -0.61 28.97
C LYS A 254 -10.31 -0.60 29.73
N LYS A 255 -10.36 0.08 30.88
CA LYS A 255 -11.58 0.22 31.70
C LYS A 255 -12.74 0.84 30.92
N ASN A 256 -12.49 1.91 30.16
CA ASN A 256 -13.55 2.56 29.37
C ASN A 256 -14.02 1.67 28.21
N THR A 257 -13.10 0.94 27.58
CA THR A 257 -13.40 0.03 26.48
C THR A 257 -14.17 -1.20 26.96
N GLU A 258 -13.88 -1.74 28.14
CA GLU A 258 -14.66 -2.82 28.77
C GLU A 258 -16.14 -2.47 28.95
N ASN A 259 -16.45 -1.21 29.27
CA ASN A 259 -17.84 -0.75 29.37
C ASN A 259 -18.54 -0.77 28.00
N VAL A 260 -17.82 -0.42 26.94
CA VAL A 260 -18.33 -0.50 25.56
C VAL A 260 -18.53 -1.97 25.14
N ILE A 261 -17.58 -2.86 25.45
CA ILE A 261 -17.70 -4.30 25.21
C ILE A 261 -18.96 -4.88 25.88
N LYS A 262 -19.22 -4.51 27.14
CA LYS A 262 -20.44 -4.91 27.87
C LYS A 262 -21.71 -4.39 27.19
N THR A 263 -21.66 -3.20 26.59
CA THR A 263 -22.78 -2.63 25.82
C THR A 263 -23.06 -3.46 24.57
N PHE A 264 -22.03 -3.81 23.79
CA PHE A 264 -22.20 -4.68 22.62
C PHE A 264 -22.72 -6.08 22.99
N ASP A 265 -22.17 -6.72 24.03
CA ASP A 265 -22.66 -8.02 24.49
C ASP A 265 -24.13 -7.96 24.94
N SER A 266 -24.52 -6.87 25.62
CA SER A 266 -25.91 -6.65 26.03
C SER A 266 -26.84 -6.50 24.82
N ILE A 267 -26.46 -5.72 23.80
CA ILE A 267 -27.23 -5.56 22.56
C ILE A 267 -27.39 -6.91 21.86
N ALA A 268 -26.31 -7.68 21.71
CA ALA A 268 -26.35 -8.99 21.04
C ALA A 268 -27.30 -9.97 21.76
N ASN A 269 -27.28 -9.99 23.09
CA ASN A 269 -28.11 -10.89 23.90
C ASN A 269 -29.61 -10.53 23.89
N LEU A 270 -29.97 -9.28 23.56
CA LEU A 270 -31.37 -8.86 23.39
C LEU A 270 -31.98 -9.27 22.03
N ILE A 271 -31.15 -9.74 21.09
CA ILE A 271 -31.56 -10.03 19.71
C ILE A 271 -31.70 -11.56 19.53
N PRO A 272 -32.85 -12.08 19.05
CA PRO A 272 -33.02 -13.51 18.79
C PRO A 272 -32.20 -13.95 17.57
N ALA A 273 -31.57 -15.12 17.59
CA ALA A 273 -30.70 -15.62 16.50
C ALA A 273 -31.46 -16.25 15.31
N GLU A 274 -32.76 -15.98 15.17
CA GLU A 274 -33.63 -16.72 14.25
C GLU A 274 -33.43 -16.30 12.79
N LYS A 275 -33.35 -14.99 12.52
CA LYS A 275 -33.29 -14.47 11.16
C LYS A 275 -31.85 -14.09 10.80
N ARG A 276 -31.50 -14.24 9.52
CA ARG A 276 -30.17 -13.86 8.99
C ARG A 276 -29.77 -12.42 9.37
N ARG A 277 -30.73 -11.49 9.32
CA ARG A 277 -30.50 -10.08 9.69
C ARG A 277 -30.20 -9.91 11.18
N ASP A 278 -30.83 -10.71 12.03
CA ASP A 278 -30.65 -10.64 13.48
C ASP A 278 -29.27 -11.20 13.84
N ARG A 279 -28.88 -12.33 13.24
CA ARG A 279 -27.51 -12.89 13.30
C ARG A 279 -26.45 -11.91 12.80
N LYS A 280 -26.74 -11.12 11.77
CA LYS A 280 -25.81 -10.08 11.26
C LYS A 280 -25.53 -9.00 12.31
N VAL A 281 -26.54 -8.56 13.06
CA VAL A 281 -26.35 -7.57 14.14
C VAL A 281 -25.60 -8.18 15.33
N ARG A 282 -25.96 -9.41 15.73
CA ARG A 282 -25.25 -10.16 16.77
C ARG A 282 -23.78 -10.38 16.41
N TYR A 283 -23.52 -10.77 15.17
CA TYR A 283 -22.18 -10.91 14.61
C TYR A 283 -21.39 -9.61 14.76
N ALA A 284 -21.95 -8.48 14.32
CA ALA A 284 -21.29 -7.18 14.43
C ALA A 284 -20.93 -6.85 15.89
N CYS A 285 -21.86 -7.05 16.82
CA CYS A 285 -21.61 -6.82 18.24
C CYS A 285 -20.51 -7.72 18.81
N PHE A 286 -20.57 -9.04 18.57
CA PHE A 286 -19.56 -9.98 19.07
C PHE A 286 -18.20 -9.78 18.42
N TYR A 287 -18.16 -9.54 17.11
CA TYR A 287 -16.92 -9.24 16.39
C TYR A 287 -16.28 -7.96 16.93
N ASN A 288 -17.06 -6.90 17.11
CA ASN A 288 -16.56 -5.65 17.68
C ASN A 288 -16.01 -5.86 19.10
N SER A 289 -16.73 -6.61 19.95
CA SER A 289 -16.25 -6.97 21.29
C SER A 289 -14.93 -7.73 21.25
N ALA A 290 -14.76 -8.65 20.29
CA ALA A 290 -13.52 -9.39 20.11
C ALA A 290 -12.38 -8.47 19.69
N VAL A 291 -12.58 -7.63 18.65
CA VAL A 291 -11.58 -6.68 18.17
C VAL A 291 -11.13 -5.73 19.28
N LEU A 292 -12.07 -5.20 20.06
CA LEU A 292 -11.76 -4.31 21.18
C LEU A 292 -10.98 -5.04 22.28
N SER A 293 -11.39 -6.26 22.64
CA SER A 293 -10.68 -7.09 23.62
C SER A 293 -9.23 -7.38 23.17
N TYR A 294 -9.04 -7.65 21.87
CA TYR A 294 -7.71 -7.86 21.30
C TYR A 294 -6.81 -6.62 21.45
N TYR A 295 -7.35 -5.41 21.23
CA TYR A 295 -6.56 -4.18 21.29
C TYR A 295 -6.34 -3.61 22.70
N ILE A 296 -7.07 -4.09 23.70
CA ILE A 296 -6.79 -3.78 25.12
C ILE A 296 -6.00 -4.89 25.83
N ASP A 297 -5.37 -5.77 25.06
CA ASP A 297 -4.53 -6.87 25.51
C ASP A 297 -5.24 -7.88 26.43
N GLU A 298 -6.49 -8.20 26.07
CA GLU A 298 -7.29 -9.27 26.68
C GLU A 298 -7.56 -10.41 25.67
N PRO A 299 -6.53 -11.14 25.23
CA PRO A 299 -6.65 -12.08 24.12
C PRO A 299 -7.60 -13.26 24.40
N GLN A 300 -7.70 -13.74 25.64
CA GLN A 300 -8.61 -14.85 25.97
C GLN A 300 -10.06 -14.38 25.85
N GLN A 301 -10.36 -13.16 26.31
CA GLN A 301 -11.68 -12.56 26.15
C GLN A 301 -12.00 -12.29 24.67
N SER A 302 -11.01 -11.85 23.90
CA SER A 302 -11.12 -11.70 22.45
C SER A 302 -11.52 -13.01 21.78
N SER A 303 -10.84 -14.12 22.10
CA SER A 303 -11.14 -15.44 21.53
C SER A 303 -12.58 -15.87 21.84
N ILE A 304 -13.03 -15.70 23.10
CA ILE A 304 -14.40 -16.02 23.51
C ILE A 304 -15.43 -15.26 22.67
N TYR A 305 -15.22 -13.96 22.45
CA TYR A 305 -16.13 -13.16 21.63
C TYR A 305 -16.04 -13.51 20.14
N ALA A 306 -14.86 -13.82 19.63
CA ALA A 306 -14.68 -14.23 18.24
C ALA A 306 -15.36 -15.57 17.96
N GLU A 307 -15.33 -16.51 18.90
CA GLU A 307 -16.10 -17.76 18.84
C GLU A 307 -17.62 -17.51 18.87
N LYS A 308 -18.10 -16.56 19.68
CA LYS A 308 -19.51 -16.15 19.65
C LYS A 308 -19.87 -15.57 18.28
N ALA A 309 -19.04 -14.73 17.68
CA ALA A 309 -19.25 -14.19 16.34
C ALA A 309 -19.26 -15.30 15.28
N LEU A 310 -18.34 -16.27 15.37
CA LEU A 310 -18.27 -17.41 14.45
C LEU A 310 -19.57 -18.23 14.45
N LYS A 311 -20.20 -18.41 15.62
CA LYS A 311 -21.49 -19.12 15.77
C LYS A 311 -22.68 -18.43 15.10
N GLU A 312 -22.57 -17.16 14.74
CA GLU A 312 -23.64 -16.44 14.04
C GLU A 312 -23.69 -16.76 12.53
N GLU A 313 -22.69 -17.49 12.00
CA GLU A 313 -22.62 -18.00 10.62
C GLU A 313 -22.83 -16.91 9.55
N PHE A 314 -22.37 -15.68 9.83
CA PHE A 314 -22.47 -14.56 8.90
C PHE A 314 -21.19 -14.36 8.08
N ASN A 315 -20.03 -14.26 8.75
CA ASN A 315 -18.72 -14.14 8.12
C ASN A 315 -17.66 -14.91 8.90
N ASN A 316 -17.54 -16.19 8.58
CA ASN A 316 -16.69 -17.12 9.34
C ASN A 316 -15.20 -16.81 9.18
N LYS A 317 -14.78 -16.32 8.02
CA LYS A 317 -13.36 -16.06 7.72
C LYS A 317 -12.77 -15.00 8.66
N GLU A 318 -13.46 -13.88 8.84
CA GLU A 318 -12.98 -12.79 9.70
C GLU A 318 -12.93 -13.21 11.19
N ALA A 319 -13.96 -13.93 11.67
CA ALA A 319 -13.98 -14.45 13.03
C ALA A 319 -12.86 -15.46 13.28
N THR A 320 -12.61 -16.41 12.36
CA THR A 320 -11.50 -17.37 12.46
C THR A 320 -10.14 -16.68 12.47
N VAL A 321 -9.93 -15.68 11.62
CA VAL A 321 -8.68 -14.89 11.63
C VAL A 321 -8.47 -14.21 12.98
N LEU A 322 -9.53 -13.69 13.60
CA LEU A 322 -9.44 -13.02 14.90
C LEU A 322 -9.18 -14.00 16.05
N ILE A 323 -9.73 -15.22 16.02
CA ILE A 323 -9.39 -16.30 16.97
C ILE A 323 -7.88 -16.58 16.90
N ASN A 324 -7.35 -16.87 15.70
CA ASN A 324 -5.93 -17.17 15.52
C ASN A 324 -5.02 -16.02 15.99
N LYS A 325 -5.39 -14.77 15.68
CA LYS A 325 -4.66 -13.58 16.18
C LYS A 325 -4.69 -13.47 17.71
N SER A 326 -5.80 -13.82 18.33
CA SER A 326 -5.97 -13.74 19.78
C SER A 326 -5.14 -14.82 20.49
N GLU A 327 -5.19 -16.05 19.99
CA GLU A 327 -4.34 -17.16 20.49
C GLU A 327 -2.86 -16.84 20.35
N GLU A 328 -2.45 -16.28 19.21
CA GLU A 328 -1.07 -15.87 18.99
C GLU A 328 -0.65 -14.73 19.93
N LEU A 329 -1.51 -13.73 20.16
CA LEU A 329 -1.22 -12.67 21.12
C LEU A 329 -1.07 -13.22 22.55
N ASP A 330 -1.96 -14.13 22.98
CA ASP A 330 -1.84 -14.80 24.28
C ASP A 330 -0.51 -15.54 24.42
N ARG A 331 -0.11 -16.30 23.39
CA ARG A 331 1.18 -16.98 23.32
C ARG A 331 2.34 -15.99 23.45
N LEU A 332 2.31 -14.90 22.69
CA LEU A 332 3.38 -13.90 22.63
C LEU A 332 3.52 -13.13 23.96
N LEU A 333 2.41 -12.71 24.60
CA LEU A 333 2.45 -12.05 25.91
C LEU A 333 3.10 -12.96 26.97
N LYS A 334 2.71 -14.23 27.01
CA LYS A 334 3.32 -15.25 27.90
C LYS A 334 4.80 -15.46 27.59
N LEU A 335 5.16 -15.54 26.31
CA LEU A 335 6.53 -15.75 25.88
C LEU A 335 7.43 -14.55 26.18
N ASN A 336 6.89 -13.33 26.12
CA ASN A 336 7.59 -12.11 26.47
C ASN A 336 7.58 -11.82 27.98
N ASN A 337 6.71 -12.49 28.74
CA ASN A 337 6.49 -12.27 30.18
C ASN A 337 6.06 -10.83 30.50
N ILE A 338 5.05 -10.37 29.78
CA ILE A 338 4.48 -9.02 29.87
C ILE A 338 2.95 -9.11 29.97
N ALA A 339 2.33 -8.11 30.57
CA ALA A 339 0.87 -8.06 30.73
C ALA A 339 0.17 -7.46 29.50
N ASP A 340 0.81 -6.49 28.85
CA ASP A 340 0.27 -5.76 27.71
C ASP A 340 1.41 -5.34 26.76
N ARG A 341 1.03 -4.79 25.60
CA ARG A 341 1.91 -4.33 24.54
C ARG A 341 2.26 -2.84 24.68
N HIS A 342 2.07 -2.23 25.84
CA HIS A 342 2.26 -0.80 26.03
C HIS A 342 3.49 -0.50 26.88
N MET A 343 4.62 -0.28 26.21
CA MET A 343 5.92 -0.14 26.84
C MET A 343 6.83 0.85 26.09
N ASP A 344 7.80 1.39 26.80
CA ASP A 344 8.89 2.12 26.17
C ASP A 344 9.75 1.16 25.34
N ILE A 345 10.28 1.69 24.23
CA ILE A 345 11.15 0.95 23.30
C ILE A 345 12.51 1.61 23.35
N LEU A 346 13.58 0.83 23.52
CA LEU A 346 14.94 1.33 23.37
C LEU A 346 15.13 1.93 21.97
N GLN A 347 15.73 3.12 21.94
CA GLN A 347 16.06 3.83 20.70
C GLN A 347 17.57 3.85 20.51
N ASP A 348 18.02 3.57 19.30
CA ASP A 348 19.43 3.70 18.92
C ASP A 348 19.72 5.15 18.54
N GLU A 349 20.48 5.86 19.40
CA GLU A 349 20.80 7.28 19.24
C GLU A 349 21.54 7.61 17.93
N LYS A 350 22.27 6.65 17.34
CA LYS A 350 22.94 6.83 16.05
C LYS A 350 21.98 7.04 14.88
N PHE A 351 20.68 6.77 15.08
CA PHE A 351 19.67 6.78 14.01
C PHE A 351 18.54 7.79 14.20
N ASN A 352 18.56 8.61 15.27
CA ASN A 352 17.61 9.72 15.44
C ASN A 352 17.73 10.85 14.39
N ALA A 353 18.55 10.68 13.34
CA ALA A 353 18.61 11.56 12.17
C ALA A 353 17.68 11.13 11.02
N VAL A 354 17.05 9.94 11.10
CA VAL A 354 16.04 9.49 10.14
C VAL A 354 14.78 9.17 10.94
N GLU A 355 13.89 10.16 11.06
CA GLU A 355 12.54 9.90 11.54
C GLU A 355 11.92 8.77 10.70
N ASN A 356 11.64 7.64 11.37
CA ASN A 356 10.84 6.56 10.83
C ASN A 356 9.41 7.06 10.58
N GLU A 357 9.11 7.50 9.36
CA GLU A 357 7.84 7.15 8.74
C GLU A 357 8.04 5.79 8.07
N ASP A 358 7.18 4.83 8.40
CA ASP A 358 7.10 3.48 7.81
C ASP A 358 6.77 3.59 6.30
N ALA A 359 7.73 4.08 5.53
CA ALA A 359 7.70 4.26 4.10
C ALA A 359 8.20 2.97 3.45
N SER A 360 7.31 2.20 2.83
CA SER A 360 7.72 1.24 1.81
C SER A 360 8.56 2.04 0.79
N SER A 361 9.87 1.87 0.72
CA SER A 361 10.73 2.65 -0.18
C SER A 361 11.02 1.90 -1.49
N THR A 362 11.18 2.64 -2.57
CA THR A 362 11.56 2.13 -3.89
C THR A 362 12.59 3.04 -4.55
N TYR A 363 13.36 2.51 -5.49
CA TYR A 363 14.23 3.31 -6.32
C TYR A 363 13.44 3.96 -7.45
N ALA A 364 13.93 5.11 -7.90
CA ALA A 364 13.47 5.78 -9.10
C ALA A 364 14.65 6.39 -9.87
N PHE A 365 14.57 6.32 -11.20
CA PHE A 365 15.46 7.06 -12.11
C PHE A 365 14.88 8.44 -12.32
N LEU A 366 15.61 9.44 -11.87
CA LEU A 366 15.27 10.83 -12.04
C LEU A 366 16.14 11.42 -13.16
N ILE A 367 15.54 11.64 -14.33
CA ILE A 367 16.19 12.34 -15.43
C ILE A 367 15.83 13.82 -15.28
N THR A 368 16.83 14.62 -14.97
CA THR A 368 16.68 16.08 -14.77
C THR A 368 16.68 16.83 -16.11
N THR A 369 16.23 18.08 -16.10
CA THR A 369 16.26 18.96 -17.28
C THR A 369 17.68 19.33 -17.75
N SER A 370 18.69 19.21 -16.89
CA SER A 370 20.10 19.25 -17.29
C SER A 370 20.58 17.98 -17.98
N GLN A 371 19.71 16.98 -18.16
CA GLN A 371 19.99 15.65 -18.70
C GLN A 371 20.90 14.79 -17.80
N ASP A 372 21.00 15.13 -16.52
CA ASP A 372 21.63 14.25 -15.53
C ASP A 372 20.62 13.18 -15.10
N THR A 373 21.05 11.91 -15.09
CA THR A 373 20.29 10.80 -14.53
C THR A 373 20.75 10.55 -13.11
N LEU A 374 19.84 10.69 -12.15
CA LEU A 374 20.08 10.44 -10.74
C LEU A 374 19.29 9.20 -10.30
N VAL A 375 19.90 8.35 -9.48
CA VAL A 375 19.19 7.28 -8.78
C VAL A 375 18.76 7.82 -7.43
N ALA A 376 17.46 7.78 -7.18
CA ALA A 376 16.87 8.35 -5.98
C ALA A 376 15.95 7.35 -5.27
N ASP A 377 15.92 7.40 -3.96
CA ASP A 377 14.96 6.65 -3.16
C ASP A 377 13.65 7.44 -3.03
N LEU A 378 12.53 6.74 -3.04
CA LEU A 378 11.21 7.35 -2.97
C LEU A 378 10.30 6.51 -2.06
N ASN A 379 9.45 7.18 -1.28
CA ASN A 379 8.44 6.51 -0.46
C ASN A 379 7.22 6.16 -1.33
N TRP A 380 6.78 4.91 -1.32
CA TRP A 380 5.56 4.45 -2.00
C TRP A 380 4.32 5.27 -1.65
N ASP A 381 4.22 5.79 -0.42
CA ASP A 381 3.12 6.66 -0.02
C ASP A 381 3.14 8.03 -0.72
N ASP A 382 4.32 8.46 -1.22
CA ASP A 382 4.47 9.68 -2.01
C ASP A 382 4.18 9.46 -3.50
N VAL A 383 4.15 8.21 -4.02
CA VAL A 383 3.91 7.93 -5.45
C VAL A 383 2.57 8.50 -5.95
N PRO A 384 1.44 8.32 -5.25
CA PRO A 384 0.17 8.91 -5.67
C PRO A 384 0.16 10.45 -5.62
N LEU A 385 1.11 11.06 -4.90
CA LEU A 385 1.21 12.50 -4.71
C LEU A 385 2.06 13.20 -5.78
N ILE A 386 2.83 12.43 -6.56
CA ILE A 386 3.69 12.95 -7.64
C ILE A 386 2.86 13.80 -8.60
N GLY A 387 3.34 15.02 -8.85
CA GLY A 387 2.63 15.96 -9.70
C GLY A 387 3.38 17.27 -9.88
N THR A 388 3.18 18.22 -8.98
CA THR A 388 3.88 19.53 -9.00
C THR A 388 5.34 19.43 -8.64
N GLU A 389 5.67 18.44 -7.82
CA GLU A 389 6.99 18.14 -7.30
C GLU A 389 7.07 16.64 -7.01
N VAL A 390 8.29 16.16 -6.82
CA VAL A 390 8.57 14.83 -6.29
C VAL A 390 9.41 14.96 -5.02
N LYS A 391 9.10 14.13 -4.04
CA LYS A 391 9.94 13.93 -2.86
C LYS A 391 10.81 12.70 -3.10
N VAL A 392 12.11 12.90 -3.05
CA VAL A 392 13.10 11.82 -3.21
C VAL A 392 14.18 11.96 -2.17
N TYR A 393 14.85 10.87 -1.84
CA TYR A 393 16.05 10.87 -1.03
C TYR A 393 17.25 10.64 -1.96
N LEU A 394 18.23 11.52 -1.87
CA LEU A 394 19.46 11.48 -2.67
C LEU A 394 20.67 11.49 -1.73
N PRO A 395 21.78 10.81 -2.08
CA PRO A 395 22.99 10.84 -1.28
C PRO A 395 23.57 12.26 -1.23
N ASP A 396 23.95 12.71 -0.03
CA ASP A 396 24.65 13.96 0.19
C ASP A 396 26.16 13.83 -0.10
N THR A 397 26.93 14.90 0.12
CA THR A 397 28.38 14.91 -0.10
C THR A 397 29.16 13.92 0.78
N ASN A 398 28.52 13.38 1.81
CA ASN A 398 29.08 12.38 2.72
C ASN A 398 28.49 10.98 2.47
N GLY A 399 27.64 10.81 1.45
CA GLY A 399 26.97 9.55 1.12
C GLY A 399 25.72 9.24 1.95
N ASN A 400 25.22 10.17 2.78
CA ASN A 400 24.00 9.97 3.56
C ASN A 400 22.77 10.35 2.74
N MET A 401 21.70 9.56 2.84
CA MET A 401 20.44 9.87 2.15
C MET A 401 19.75 11.08 2.76
N ALA A 402 19.53 12.12 1.96
CA ALA A 402 18.89 13.36 2.36
C ALA A 402 17.62 13.61 1.53
N LEU A 403 16.53 14.00 2.19
CA LEU A 403 15.29 14.39 1.52
C LEU A 403 15.52 15.61 0.62
N LYS A 404 15.07 15.48 -0.63
CA LYS A 404 15.05 16.53 -1.66
C LYS A 404 13.64 16.61 -2.24
N ILE A 405 13.13 17.83 -2.29
CA ILE A 405 11.88 18.15 -2.97
C ILE A 405 12.27 18.82 -4.28
N ILE A 406 11.97 18.16 -5.39
CA ILE A 406 12.39 18.61 -6.72
C ILE A 406 11.13 18.98 -7.50
N PRO A 407 11.02 20.22 -8.01
CA PRO A 407 9.83 20.65 -8.74
C PRO A 407 9.76 19.96 -10.09
N ALA A 408 8.54 19.75 -10.59
CA ALA A 408 8.29 19.12 -11.87
C ALA A 408 8.96 19.85 -13.04
N SER A 409 9.20 21.16 -12.93
CA SER A 409 9.91 21.97 -13.93
C SER A 409 11.35 21.53 -14.17
N ASP A 410 11.97 20.86 -13.21
CA ASP A 410 13.39 20.55 -13.23
C ASP A 410 13.64 19.08 -13.59
N ILE A 411 12.58 18.31 -13.80
CA ILE A 411 12.58 16.87 -14.06
C ILE A 411 12.01 16.66 -15.45
N LEU A 412 12.69 15.91 -16.31
CA LEU A 412 12.17 15.47 -17.61
C LEU A 412 11.34 14.20 -17.47
N GLU A 413 11.87 13.23 -16.73
CA GLU A 413 11.27 11.91 -16.58
C GLU A 413 11.67 11.30 -15.22
N LEU A 414 10.72 10.58 -14.62
CA LEU A 414 10.88 9.84 -13.39
C LEU A 414 10.37 8.41 -13.62
N VAL A 415 11.26 7.43 -13.56
CA VAL A 415 10.94 6.01 -13.79
C VAL A 415 11.06 5.25 -12.49
N ILE A 416 9.95 4.78 -11.94
CA ILE A 416 9.93 3.96 -10.71
C ILE A 416 9.93 2.48 -11.09
N ASP A 417 8.99 2.09 -11.95
CA ASP A 417 8.88 0.76 -12.54
C ASP A 417 8.17 0.84 -13.91
N GLU A 418 7.91 -0.33 -14.51
CA GLU A 418 7.28 -0.45 -15.83
C GLU A 418 5.86 0.16 -15.93
N ASN A 419 5.13 0.25 -14.81
CA ASN A 419 3.78 0.81 -14.73
C ASN A 419 3.77 2.25 -14.20
N ASN A 420 4.86 2.71 -13.58
CA ASN A 420 4.98 3.99 -12.89
C ASN A 420 6.07 4.85 -13.54
N ILE A 421 5.81 5.28 -14.77
CA ILE A 421 6.65 6.22 -15.53
C ILE A 421 5.98 7.58 -15.56
N TYR A 422 6.64 8.59 -15.01
CA TYR A 422 6.17 9.96 -14.97
C TYR A 422 7.01 10.83 -15.89
N VAL A 423 6.36 11.66 -16.70
CA VAL A 423 7.03 12.57 -17.64
C VAL A 423 6.58 14.00 -17.42
N GLN A 424 7.47 14.93 -17.71
CA GLN A 424 7.15 16.35 -17.65
C GLN A 424 6.21 16.73 -18.78
N LYS A 425 5.09 17.34 -18.43
CA LYS A 425 4.12 17.88 -19.38
C LYS A 425 3.59 19.22 -18.93
N LYS A 426 3.27 20.07 -19.91
CA LYS A 426 2.73 21.41 -19.67
C LYS A 426 1.23 21.44 -19.94
N PHE A 427 0.40 21.81 -18.96
CA PHE A 427 -1.05 21.95 -19.14
C PHE A 427 -1.68 22.81 -18.03
N ILE A 428 -2.97 23.13 -18.14
CA ILE A 428 -3.73 23.74 -17.05
C ILE A 428 -4.37 22.62 -16.22
N SER A 429 -3.88 22.40 -15.01
CA SER A 429 -4.47 21.43 -14.07
C SER A 429 -5.59 22.08 -13.26
N TYR A 430 -6.81 21.56 -13.40
CA TYR A 430 -7.96 21.96 -12.58
C TYR A 430 -8.04 21.15 -11.28
N LYS A 431 -7.28 20.04 -11.16
CA LYS A 431 -7.09 19.33 -9.89
C LYS A 431 -6.17 20.10 -8.96
N ASP A 432 -5.07 20.63 -9.48
CA ASP A 432 -4.08 21.38 -8.72
C ASP A 432 -4.59 22.78 -8.37
N ASN A 433 -5.06 23.52 -9.37
CA ASN A 433 -5.63 24.84 -9.18
C ASN A 433 -6.85 25.05 -10.09
N PRO A 434 -8.08 24.92 -9.56
CA PRO A 434 -9.31 25.11 -10.32
C PRO A 434 -9.47 26.49 -10.98
N ARG A 435 -8.66 27.49 -10.58
CA ARG A 435 -8.67 28.86 -11.10
C ARG A 435 -7.46 29.18 -11.97
N ALA A 436 -6.62 28.21 -12.29
CA ALA A 436 -5.45 28.41 -13.14
C ALA A 436 -5.87 28.95 -14.51
N LYS A 437 -5.15 29.98 -14.97
CA LYS A 437 -5.36 30.62 -16.29
C LYS A 437 -4.22 30.34 -17.26
N GLU A 438 -3.05 30.00 -16.73
CA GLU A 438 -1.84 29.75 -17.51
C GLU A 438 -1.38 28.30 -17.30
N PRO A 439 -0.83 27.64 -18.34
CA PRO A 439 -0.32 26.28 -18.22
C PRO A 439 0.96 26.21 -17.37
N GLY A 440 1.00 25.27 -16.43
CA GLY A 440 2.18 24.94 -15.61
C GLY A 440 2.85 23.64 -16.06
N TYR A 441 4.08 23.40 -15.58
CA TYR A 441 4.76 22.11 -15.74
C TYR A 441 4.39 21.17 -14.60
N TYR A 442 4.08 19.93 -14.96
CA TYR A 442 3.68 18.88 -14.02
C TYR A 442 4.29 17.55 -14.46
N LEU A 443 4.61 16.71 -13.49
CA LEU A 443 4.87 15.30 -13.69
C LEU A 443 3.52 14.58 -13.82
N VAL A 444 3.37 13.84 -14.91
CA VAL A 444 2.17 13.05 -15.19
C VAL A 444 2.56 11.62 -15.52
N ARG A 445 1.82 10.65 -15.00
CA ARG A 445 2.07 9.25 -15.30
C ARG A 445 1.64 8.95 -16.74
N LYS A 446 2.47 8.23 -17.48
CA LYS A 446 2.19 7.77 -18.84
C LYS A 446 1.12 6.67 -18.81
N GLU A 447 -0.04 6.96 -19.40
CA GLU A 447 -1.13 5.98 -19.52
C GLU A 447 -1.18 5.37 -20.92
N PHE A 448 -0.94 6.20 -21.94
CA PHE A 448 -0.89 5.81 -23.35
C PHE A 448 -0.14 6.86 -24.17
N GLU A 449 0.73 6.45 -25.11
CA GLU A 449 1.47 7.37 -25.97
C GLU A 449 1.52 6.84 -27.40
N SER A 450 1.30 7.74 -28.37
CA SER A 450 1.38 7.43 -29.79
C SER A 450 1.78 8.67 -30.58
N ASN A 451 2.01 8.50 -31.88
CA ASN A 451 2.27 9.57 -32.84
C ASN A 451 1.01 10.37 -33.24
N VAL A 452 -0.18 10.06 -32.70
CA VAL A 452 -1.45 10.71 -33.07
C VAL A 452 -2.12 11.40 -31.88
N ILE A 453 -2.10 10.72 -30.73
CA ILE A 453 -2.67 11.20 -29.47
C ILE A 453 -1.98 10.51 -28.31
N SER A 454 -1.76 11.25 -27.22
CA SER A 454 -1.21 10.71 -25.98
C SER A 454 -2.12 11.04 -24.81
N LEU A 455 -2.21 10.11 -23.86
CA LEU A 455 -2.95 10.24 -22.61
C LEU A 455 -2.00 10.07 -21.43
N TYR A 456 -2.06 11.03 -20.52
CA TYR A 456 -1.35 10.98 -19.25
C TYR A 456 -2.33 11.15 -18.09
N SER A 457 -1.95 10.72 -16.90
CA SER A 457 -2.71 10.95 -15.67
C SER A 457 -1.94 11.82 -14.68
N PHE A 458 -2.61 12.83 -14.14
CA PHE A 458 -2.10 13.68 -13.07
C PHE A 458 -2.77 13.29 -11.75
N LYS A 459 -1.95 12.94 -10.74
CA LYS A 459 -2.39 12.46 -9.42
C LYS A 459 -3.49 11.38 -9.51
N GLU A 460 -3.36 10.47 -10.48
CA GLU A 460 -4.28 9.35 -10.79
C GLU A 460 -5.73 9.72 -11.11
N GLU A 461 -6.05 11.01 -11.18
CA GLU A 461 -7.43 11.51 -11.09
C GLU A 461 -7.82 12.43 -12.24
N GLU A 462 -6.85 13.11 -12.85
CA GLU A 462 -7.05 14.04 -13.95
C GLU A 462 -6.36 13.48 -15.20
N GLY A 463 -7.17 13.11 -16.20
CA GLY A 463 -6.65 12.74 -17.52
C GLY A 463 -6.19 13.98 -18.27
N VAL A 464 -5.10 13.86 -19.01
CA VAL A 464 -4.55 14.93 -19.84
C VAL A 464 -4.27 14.40 -21.23
N LEU A 465 -4.94 14.97 -22.23
CA LEU A 465 -4.76 14.60 -23.64
C LEU A 465 -3.76 15.53 -24.32
N PHE A 466 -2.87 14.97 -25.13
CA PHE A 466 -1.91 15.68 -25.95
C PHE A 466 -2.04 15.26 -27.41
N LEU A 467 -1.97 16.24 -28.31
CA LEU A 467 -1.78 16.03 -29.74
C LEU A 467 -0.30 16.26 -30.10
N PRO A 468 0.27 15.57 -31.10
CA PRO A 468 1.69 15.58 -31.44
C PRO A 468 2.30 16.97 -31.61
N ASP A 469 1.56 17.89 -32.25
CA ASP A 469 2.04 19.24 -32.56
C ASP A 469 1.74 20.27 -31.46
N GLN A 470 1.24 19.83 -30.30
CA GLN A 470 0.84 20.71 -29.22
C GLN A 470 1.82 20.66 -28.05
N SER A 471 2.38 21.83 -27.73
CA SER A 471 3.25 22.02 -26.56
C SER A 471 2.49 22.06 -25.23
N THR A 472 1.15 22.13 -25.27
CA THR A 472 0.28 22.22 -24.08
C THR A 472 -0.85 21.20 -24.17
N GLY A 473 -1.07 20.47 -23.07
CA GLY A 473 -2.09 19.43 -22.97
C GLY A 473 -3.46 19.95 -22.53
N HIS A 474 -4.46 19.11 -22.70
CA HIS A 474 -5.87 19.41 -22.39
C HIS A 474 -6.33 18.57 -21.22
N SER A 475 -6.60 19.22 -20.10
CA SER A 475 -7.19 18.57 -18.94
C SER A 475 -8.64 18.16 -19.20
N THR A 476 -8.95 16.90 -18.87
CA THR A 476 -10.32 16.37 -18.92
C THR A 476 -11.17 16.76 -17.72
N ARG A 477 -10.60 17.49 -16.75
CA ARG A 477 -11.34 18.16 -15.66
C ARG A 477 -11.75 19.59 -15.98
N SER A 478 -11.40 20.11 -17.14
CA SER A 478 -11.94 21.38 -17.61
C SER A 478 -13.47 21.30 -17.72
N TYR A 479 -14.15 22.44 -17.51
CA TYR A 479 -15.62 22.53 -17.64
C TYR A 479 -16.13 21.98 -18.98
N LYS A 480 -15.36 22.19 -20.06
CA LYS A 480 -15.68 21.72 -21.41
C LYS A 480 -15.74 20.19 -21.48
N PHE A 481 -14.81 19.48 -20.84
CA PHE A 481 -14.82 18.02 -20.81
C PHE A 481 -15.84 17.46 -19.83
N ILE A 482 -16.02 18.08 -18.66
CA ILE A 482 -16.98 17.62 -17.64
C ILE A 482 -18.42 17.73 -18.16
N MET A 483 -18.79 18.88 -18.75
CA MET A 483 -20.16 19.13 -19.21
C MET A 483 -20.40 18.79 -20.68
N GLY A 484 -19.33 18.63 -21.45
CA GLY A 484 -19.38 18.62 -22.91
C GLY A 484 -18.48 17.59 -23.56
N LEU A 485 -18.18 16.46 -22.89
CA LEU A 485 -17.29 15.40 -23.41
C LEU A 485 -17.56 15.05 -24.88
N LYS A 486 -18.83 14.83 -25.26
CA LYS A 486 -19.23 14.47 -26.63
C LYS A 486 -18.92 15.56 -27.67
N ASN A 487 -18.82 16.82 -27.24
CA ASN A 487 -18.52 17.96 -28.10
C ASN A 487 -17.01 18.21 -28.17
N GLU A 488 -16.25 17.81 -27.16
CA GLU A 488 -14.81 18.05 -27.07
C GLU A 488 -13.97 16.91 -27.68
N LEU A 489 -14.32 15.64 -27.45
CA LEU A 489 -13.59 14.49 -28.01
C LEU A 489 -13.39 14.53 -29.53
N PRO A 490 -14.34 15.02 -30.37
CA PRO A 490 -14.13 15.09 -31.81
C PRO A 490 -12.92 15.93 -32.25
N ARG A 491 -12.44 16.86 -31.41
CA ARG A 491 -11.23 17.65 -31.69
C ARG A 491 -9.95 16.82 -31.63
N PHE A 492 -10.01 15.68 -30.94
CA PHE A 492 -8.89 14.78 -30.72
C PHE A 492 -9.00 13.52 -31.59
N SER A 493 -10.04 13.38 -32.41
CA SER A 493 -10.27 12.17 -33.21
C SER A 493 -9.60 12.18 -34.58
N ASN A 494 -8.82 13.21 -34.90
CA ASN A 494 -8.23 13.46 -36.22
C ASN A 494 -9.22 13.30 -37.40
N GLY A 495 -10.52 13.58 -37.17
CA GLY A 495 -11.55 13.46 -38.20
C GLY A 495 -12.06 12.03 -38.45
N CYS A 496 -11.66 11.05 -37.64
CA CYS A 496 -12.05 9.65 -37.79
C CYS A 496 -13.59 9.44 -37.80
N PRO A 497 -14.19 8.95 -38.90
CA PRO A 497 -15.65 8.77 -38.98
C PRO A 497 -16.21 7.76 -37.98
N GLY A 498 -15.51 6.64 -37.77
CA GLY A 498 -15.93 5.57 -36.85
C GLY A 498 -15.92 6.03 -35.39
N VAL A 499 -14.81 6.62 -34.94
CA VAL A 499 -14.70 7.22 -33.60
C VAL A 499 -15.73 8.32 -33.40
N ASN A 500 -15.95 9.17 -34.41
CA ASN A 500 -16.97 10.23 -34.32
C ASN A 500 -18.40 9.69 -34.21
N ALA A 501 -18.71 8.50 -34.74
CA ALA A 501 -19.99 7.84 -34.51
C ALA A 501 -20.11 7.35 -33.05
N LEU A 502 -19.08 6.68 -32.53
CA LEU A 502 -19.02 6.19 -31.14
C LEU A 502 -19.12 7.32 -30.11
N ILE A 503 -18.49 8.48 -30.39
CA ILE A 503 -18.63 9.69 -29.56
C ILE A 503 -20.10 10.14 -29.49
N LYS A 504 -20.81 10.17 -30.64
CA LYS A 504 -22.22 10.59 -30.69
C LYS A 504 -23.10 9.65 -29.86
N GLU A 505 -22.84 8.35 -29.96
CA GLU A 505 -23.54 7.32 -29.18
C GLU A 505 -23.22 7.39 -27.68
N GLY A 506 -22.14 8.07 -27.28
CA GLY A 506 -21.75 8.24 -25.88
C GLY A 506 -21.07 7.00 -25.29
N TYR A 507 -20.39 6.26 -26.15
CA TYR A 507 -19.59 5.09 -25.82
C TYR A 507 -18.51 5.44 -24.80
N TYR A 508 -17.70 6.46 -25.09
CA TYR A 508 -16.60 6.91 -24.22
C TYR A 508 -17.10 7.62 -22.95
N LYS A 509 -16.43 7.36 -21.83
CA LYS A 509 -16.66 8.01 -20.54
C LYS A 509 -15.48 8.90 -20.18
N ASN A 510 -15.75 9.97 -19.42
CA ASN A 510 -14.70 10.84 -18.87
C ASN A 510 -14.06 10.19 -17.63
N SER A 511 -13.44 9.03 -17.84
CA SER A 511 -12.61 8.30 -16.89
C SER A 511 -11.32 7.89 -17.60
N LEU A 512 -10.23 7.63 -16.88
CA LEU A 512 -8.96 7.24 -17.49
C LEU A 512 -9.12 6.02 -18.42
N ALA A 513 -9.86 4.99 -17.99
CA ALA A 513 -10.15 3.82 -18.82
C ALA A 513 -10.94 4.18 -20.09
N GLY A 514 -12.00 5.00 -19.98
CA GLY A 514 -12.80 5.40 -21.14
C GLY A 514 -12.05 6.31 -22.11
N LEU A 515 -11.17 7.17 -21.60
CA LEU A 515 -10.31 8.04 -22.40
C LEU A 515 -9.16 7.27 -23.06
N ARG A 516 -8.66 6.21 -22.40
CA ARG A 516 -7.68 5.30 -22.98
C ARG A 516 -8.27 4.56 -24.16
N THR A 517 -9.47 3.98 -24.01
CA THR A 517 -10.20 3.37 -25.13
C THR A 517 -10.42 4.36 -26.27
N PHE A 518 -10.79 5.60 -25.96
CA PHE A 518 -10.88 6.65 -26.98
C PHE A 518 -9.55 6.89 -27.71
N ALA A 519 -8.44 7.06 -26.99
CA ALA A 519 -7.13 7.28 -27.60
C ALA A 519 -6.68 6.10 -28.47
N GLU A 520 -6.93 4.87 -28.01
CA GLU A 520 -6.66 3.63 -28.75
C GLU A 520 -7.47 3.54 -30.05
N ASP A 521 -8.76 3.92 -30.02
CA ASP A 521 -9.62 3.93 -31.21
C ASP A 521 -9.24 5.03 -32.20
N VAL A 522 -8.80 6.20 -31.71
CA VAL A 522 -8.30 7.29 -32.57
C VAL A 522 -7.06 6.85 -33.33
N VAL A 523 -6.10 6.23 -32.65
CA VAL A 523 -4.87 5.73 -33.28
C VAL A 523 -5.19 4.64 -34.30
N SER A 524 -6.18 3.80 -34.02
CA SER A 524 -6.60 2.72 -34.91
C SER A 524 -7.31 3.20 -36.19
N CYS A 525 -7.57 4.50 -36.31
CA CYS A 525 -8.24 5.10 -37.46
C CYS A 525 -7.30 5.71 -38.50
N GLU A 526 -6.01 5.89 -38.16
CA GLU A 526 -4.92 6.13 -39.11
C GLU A 526 -4.40 4.81 -39.69
#